data_AF-A0A1D8G887-F1
#
_entry.id   AF-A0A1D8G887-F1
#
_cell.length_a   1.000
_cell.length_b   1.000
_cell.length_c   1.000
_cell.angle_alpha   90.00
_cell.angle_beta   90.00
_cell.angle_gamma   90.00
#
_symmetry.space_group_name_H-M   'P 1'
#
loop_
_entity.id
_entity.type
_entity.pdbx_description
1 polymer ?
#
loop_
_entity_poly.entity_id
_entity_poly.type
_entity_poly.pdbx_seq_one_letter_code
_entity_poly.pdbx_strand_id
1 'polypeptide(L)'
;MVERMATKKYTVTLPEELAEAIRAEVGSGNFSRYVTRAIEGQRERDRLHEAVRWWESEYGEVTEAELAEVEAEHRDLERRHEERAVDRSDDREATGQGTPEPAGTAGRPGTAEHSSAAGHSGGSPCDEERVAA
;
A
#
# COMPACT_ATOMS: atom_id res chain seq x y z
N MET A 1 -12.32 5.07 17.46
CA MET A 1 -13.04 3.80 17.22
C MET A 1 -13.08 3.62 15.71
N VAL A 2 -12.32 2.68 15.15
CA VAL A 2 -12.35 2.42 13.70
C VAL A 2 -13.54 1.51 13.44
N GLU A 3 -14.56 2.03 12.77
CA GLU A 3 -15.70 1.24 12.30
C GLU A 3 -15.15 0.07 11.46
N ARG A 4 -15.47 -1.17 11.84
CA ARG A 4 -15.18 -2.32 10.98
C ARG A 4 -15.94 -2.11 9.66
N MET A 5 -15.21 -1.99 8.55
CA MET A 5 -15.84 -1.89 7.23
C MET A 5 -16.82 -3.04 7.04
N ALA A 6 -18.11 -2.72 6.95
CA ALA A 6 -19.16 -3.70 6.74
C ALA A 6 -19.01 -4.26 5.33
N THR A 7 -18.58 -5.52 5.21
CA THR A 7 -18.49 -6.21 3.92
C THR A 7 -19.83 -6.84 3.57
N LYS A 8 -20.37 -6.54 2.38
CA LYS A 8 -21.56 -7.19 1.83
C LYS A 8 -21.17 -8.09 0.67
N LYS A 9 -21.68 -9.32 0.66
CA LYS A 9 -21.47 -10.27 -0.45
C LYS A 9 -22.34 -9.87 -1.64
N TYR A 10 -21.71 -9.74 -2.80
CA TYR A 10 -22.37 -9.59 -4.09
C TYR A 10 -22.01 -10.79 -4.96
N THR A 11 -22.98 -11.32 -5.70
CA THR A 11 -22.74 -12.40 -6.67
C THR A 11 -22.70 -11.80 -8.06
N VAL A 12 -21.64 -12.07 -8.81
CA VAL A 12 -21.44 -11.64 -10.19
C VAL A 12 -21.10 -12.85 -11.06
N THR A 13 -21.57 -12.86 -12.29
CA THR A 13 -21.21 -13.89 -13.27
C THR A 13 -19.96 -13.45 -14.00
N LEU A 14 -18.94 -14.31 -14.02
CA LEU A 14 -17.68 -14.08 -14.70
C LEU A 14 -17.44 -15.20 -15.72
N PRO A 15 -16.74 -14.93 -16.84
CA PRO A 15 -16.28 -15.97 -17.74
C PRO A 15 -15.44 -17.01 -16.98
N GLU A 16 -15.72 -18.28 -17.21
CA GLU A 16 -15.03 -19.39 -16.53
C GLU A 16 -13.52 -19.32 -16.73
N GLU A 17 -13.07 -19.14 -17.97
CA GLU A 17 -11.64 -19.04 -18.27
C GLU A 17 -10.94 -17.92 -17.49
N LEU A 18 -11.59 -16.77 -17.32
CA LEU A 18 -11.02 -15.66 -16.56
C LEU A 18 -10.97 -15.97 -15.07
N ALA A 19 -12.04 -16.54 -14.52
CA ALA A 19 -12.09 -16.88 -13.11
C ALA A 19 -11.02 -17.93 -12.75
N GLU A 20 -10.81 -18.90 -13.63
CA GLU A 20 -9.85 -19.98 -13.44
C GLU A 20 -8.42 -19.51 -13.67
N ALA A 21 -8.17 -18.63 -14.65
CA ALA A 21 -6.87 -17.99 -14.83
C ALA A 21 -6.46 -17.20 -13.58
N ILE A 22 -7.36 -16.37 -13.04
CA ILE A 22 -7.10 -15.61 -11.81
C ILE A 22 -6.88 -16.56 -10.64
N ARG A 23 -7.70 -17.61 -10.48
CA ARG A 23 -7.52 -18.59 -9.40
C ARG A 23 -6.19 -19.34 -9.49
N ALA A 24 -5.71 -19.65 -10.69
CA ALA A 24 -4.41 -20.25 -10.91
C ALA A 24 -3.26 -19.32 -10.49
N GLU A 25 -3.40 -18.01 -10.73
CA GLU A 25 -2.39 -17.00 -10.35
C GLU A 25 -2.38 -16.69 -8.85
N VAL A 26 -3.55 -16.43 -8.25
CA VAL A 26 -3.65 -15.93 -6.87
C VAL A 26 -3.86 -17.02 -5.82
N GLY A 27 -4.23 -18.23 -6.25
CA GLY A 27 -4.52 -19.37 -5.40
C GLY A 27 -5.94 -19.37 -4.81
N SER A 28 -6.39 -20.56 -4.39
CA SER A 28 -7.70 -20.79 -3.77
C SER A 28 -7.79 -20.08 -2.42
N GLY A 29 -8.42 -18.91 -2.39
CA GLY A 29 -8.63 -18.12 -1.18
C GLY A 29 -8.34 -16.63 -1.35
N ASN A 30 -7.54 -16.26 -2.37
CA ASN A 30 -7.21 -14.86 -2.63
C ASN A 30 -8.05 -14.22 -3.74
N PHE A 31 -8.97 -14.97 -4.36
CA PHE A 31 -9.79 -14.50 -5.46
C PHE A 31 -10.59 -13.23 -5.11
N SER A 32 -11.30 -13.23 -3.98
CA SER A 32 -12.06 -12.05 -3.53
C SER A 32 -11.17 -10.83 -3.32
N ARG A 33 -10.00 -11.02 -2.68
CA ARG A 33 -9.02 -9.94 -2.45
C ARG A 33 -8.48 -9.38 -3.76
N TYR A 34 -8.18 -10.26 -4.72
CA TYR A 34 -7.73 -9.86 -6.04
C TYR A 34 -8.80 -9.02 -6.75
N VAL A 35 -10.05 -9.50 -6.77
CA VAL A 35 -11.16 -8.78 -7.41
C VAL A 35 -11.39 -7.42 -6.75
N THR A 36 -11.35 -7.34 -5.42
CA THR A 36 -11.45 -6.05 -4.71
C THR A 36 -10.36 -5.09 -5.16
N ARG A 37 -9.08 -5.51 -5.13
CA ARG A 37 -7.95 -4.66 -5.54
C ARG A 37 -8.05 -4.27 -7.03
N ALA A 38 -8.47 -5.19 -7.89
CA ALA A 38 -8.64 -4.93 -9.31
C ALA A 38 -9.73 -3.87 -9.56
N ILE A 39 -10.87 -3.96 -8.84
CA ILE A 39 -11.96 -2.99 -8.95
C ILE A 39 -11.54 -1.62 -8.40
N GLU A 40 -10.81 -1.59 -7.28
CA GLU A 40 -10.28 -0.34 -6.71
C GLU A 40 -9.33 0.35 -7.69
N GLY A 41 -8.37 -0.41 -8.24
CA GLY A 41 -7.45 0.10 -9.26
C GLY A 41 -8.17 0.55 -10.53
N GLN A 42 -9.17 -0.21 -10.99
CA GLN A 42 -9.96 0.16 -12.17
C GLN A 42 -10.73 1.46 -11.95
N ARG A 43 -11.37 1.62 -10.79
CA ARG A 43 -12.10 2.87 -10.45
C ARG A 43 -11.18 4.07 -10.43
N GLU A 44 -9.95 3.91 -9.94
CA GLU A 44 -8.99 4.99 -9.95
C GLU A 44 -8.59 5.37 -11.38
N ARG A 45 -8.30 4.38 -12.23
CA ARG A 45 -8.02 4.61 -13.65
C ARG A 45 -9.18 5.26 -14.38
N ASP A 46 -10.43 4.87 -14.07
CA ASP A 46 -11.62 5.46 -14.68
C ASP A 46 -11.74 6.95 -14.35
N ARG A 47 -11.45 7.35 -13.10
CA ARG A 47 -11.41 8.76 -12.67
C ARG A 47 -10.28 9.52 -13.35
N LEU A 48 -9.10 8.91 -13.46
CA LEU A 48 -7.97 9.51 -14.16
C LEU A 48 -8.30 9.73 -15.64
N HIS A 49 -8.91 8.75 -16.31
CA HIS A 49 -9.36 8.90 -17.68
C HIS A 49 -10.44 9.98 -17.82
N GLU A 50 -11.33 10.13 -16.85
CA GLU A 50 -12.31 11.24 -16.85
C GLU A 50 -11.63 12.60 -16.77
N ALA A 51 -10.64 12.74 -15.88
CA ALA A 51 -9.85 13.97 -15.80
C ALA A 51 -9.12 14.23 -17.12
N VAL A 52 -8.42 13.24 -17.68
CA VAL A 52 -7.71 13.37 -18.96
C VAL A 52 -8.64 13.82 -20.08
N ARG A 53 -9.83 13.19 -20.23
CA ARG A 53 -10.81 13.60 -21.23
C ARG A 53 -11.26 15.05 -21.07
N TRP A 54 -11.41 15.52 -19.83
CA TRP A 54 -11.73 16.92 -19.58
C TRP A 54 -10.60 17.86 -20.02
N TRP A 55 -9.34 17.52 -19.71
CA TRP A 55 -8.18 18.28 -20.17
C TRP A 55 -8.07 18.29 -21.71
N GLU A 56 -8.23 17.14 -22.36
CA GLU A 56 -8.17 17.04 -23.82
C GLU A 56 -9.31 17.81 -24.51
N SER A 57 -10.47 17.91 -23.87
CA SER A 57 -11.58 18.72 -24.37
C SER A 57 -11.27 20.22 -24.36
N GLU A 58 -10.48 20.70 -23.40
CA GLU A 58 -10.15 22.12 -23.25
C GLU A 58 -8.88 22.51 -24.03
N TYR A 59 -7.89 21.62 -24.07
CA TYR A 59 -6.54 21.92 -24.58
C TYR A 59 -6.17 21.14 -25.86
N GLY A 60 -6.95 20.14 -26.24
CA GLY A 60 -6.62 19.23 -27.34
C GLY A 60 -5.85 17.99 -26.87
N GLU A 61 -5.71 17.02 -27.77
CA GLU A 61 -4.95 15.78 -27.50
C GLU A 61 -3.47 16.08 -27.31
N VAL A 62 -2.85 15.44 -26.32
CA VAL A 62 -1.41 15.57 -26.06
C VAL A 62 -0.64 14.78 -27.11
N THR A 63 0.20 15.45 -27.88
CA THR A 63 1.01 14.78 -28.91
C THR A 63 2.25 14.13 -28.30
N GLU A 64 2.75 13.07 -28.95
CA GLU A 64 3.99 12.40 -28.54
C GLU A 64 5.21 13.34 -28.57
N ALA A 65 5.20 14.33 -29.48
CA ALA A 65 6.26 15.33 -29.59
C ALA A 65 6.27 16.28 -28.39
N GLU A 66 5.11 16.77 -27.97
CA GLU A 66 4.97 17.61 -26.77
C GLU A 66 5.36 16.84 -25.51
N LEU A 67 4.93 15.57 -25.40
CA LEU A 67 5.30 14.72 -24.28
C LEU A 67 6.82 14.50 -24.20
N ALA A 68 7.47 14.27 -25.35
CA ALA A 68 8.92 14.08 -25.41
C ALA A 68 9.71 15.35 -25.03
N GLU A 69 9.22 16.53 -25.41
CA GLU A 69 9.82 17.81 -25.02
C GLU A 69 9.72 18.02 -23.51
N VAL A 70 8.53 17.80 -22.93
CA VAL A 70 8.31 17.92 -21.48
C VAL A 70 9.14 16.90 -20.69
N GLU A 71 9.24 15.67 -21.16
CA GLU A 71 10.06 14.62 -20.52
C GLU A 71 11.56 14.99 -20.52
N ALA A 72 12.04 15.58 -21.61
CA ALA A 72 13.42 16.06 -21.69
C ALA A 72 13.67 17.22 -20.71
N GLU A 73 12.74 18.18 -20.63
CA GLU A 73 12.81 19.26 -19.65
C GLU A 73 12.77 18.73 -18.21
N HIS A 74 11.90 17.76 -17.93
CA HIS A 74 11.76 17.14 -16.62
C HIS A 74 13.06 16.47 -16.18
N ARG A 75 13.69 15.67 -17.06
CA ARG A 75 14.99 15.05 -16.77
C ARG A 75 16.09 16.08 -16.50
N ASP A 76 16.07 17.19 -17.23
CA ASP A 76 17.01 18.27 -17.01
C ASP A 76 16.78 18.99 -15.68
N LEU A 77 15.52 19.14 -15.26
CA LEU A 77 15.14 19.66 -13.94
C LEU A 77 15.58 18.73 -12.81
N GLU A 78 15.36 17.42 -12.96
CA GLU A 78 15.77 16.40 -12.00
C GLU A 78 17.30 16.41 -11.80
N ARG A 79 18.07 16.42 -12.88
CA ARG A 79 19.54 16.53 -12.82
C ARG A 79 19.99 17.77 -12.04
N ARG A 80 19.41 18.94 -12.33
CA ARG A 80 19.71 20.18 -11.58
C ARG A 80 19.30 20.09 -10.11
N HIS A 81 18.28 19.30 -9.78
CA HIS A 81 17.87 19.10 -8.40
C HIS A 81 18.85 18.19 -7.65
N GLU A 82 19.32 17.12 -8.29
CA GLU A 82 20.34 16.23 -7.74
C GLU A 82 21.66 16.95 -7.51
N GLU A 83 22.16 17.73 -8.48
CA GLU A 83 23.37 18.54 -8.34
C GLU A 83 23.27 19.48 -7.12
N ARG A 84 22.13 20.17 -6.95
CA ARG A 84 21.88 21.03 -5.78
C ARG A 84 21.69 20.26 -4.48
N ALA A 85 21.27 19.00 -4.53
CA ALA A 85 21.16 18.14 -3.35
C ALA A 85 22.55 17.68 -2.90
N VAL A 86 23.45 17.38 -3.84
CA VAL A 86 24.86 17.02 -3.60
C VAL A 86 25.64 18.21 -3.03
N ASP A 87 25.55 19.39 -3.65
CA ASP A 87 26.22 20.59 -3.13
C ASP A 87 25.78 20.91 -1.68
N ARG A 88 24.48 20.74 -1.39
CA ARG A 88 23.94 20.95 -0.03
C ARG A 88 24.39 19.88 0.96
N SER A 89 24.62 18.64 0.53
CA SER A 89 25.19 17.61 1.40
C SER A 89 26.66 17.86 1.68
N ASP A 90 27.41 18.32 0.67
CA ASP A 90 28.84 18.62 0.80
C ASP A 90 29.06 19.81 1.75
N ASP A 91 28.19 20.84 1.69
CA ASP A 91 28.19 21.94 2.66
C ASP A 91 27.87 21.47 4.10
N ARG A 92 26.99 20.48 4.27
CA ARG A 92 26.67 19.88 5.58
C ARG A 92 27.81 19.03 6.13
N GLU A 93 28.51 18.28 5.28
CA GLU A 93 29.71 17.53 5.67
C GLU A 93 30.87 18.47 6.00
N ALA A 94 31.06 19.55 5.23
CA ALA A 94 32.09 20.56 5.47
C ALA A 94 31.85 21.38 6.75
N THR A 95 30.60 21.57 7.17
CA THR A 95 30.27 22.25 8.44
C THR A 95 30.41 21.35 9.67
N GLY A 96 30.79 20.08 9.52
CA GLY A 96 31.18 19.23 10.64
C GLY A 96 30.16 19.19 11.78
N GLN A 97 28.86 19.21 11.49
CA GLN A 97 27.86 18.86 12.49
C GLN A 97 27.83 17.35 12.63
N GLY A 98 28.81 16.83 13.38
CA GLY A 98 28.70 15.53 13.99
C GLY A 98 27.42 15.50 14.81
N THR A 99 26.55 14.54 14.53
CA THR A 99 25.59 14.06 15.52
C THR A 99 26.40 13.71 16.77
N PRO A 100 26.22 14.36 17.93
CA PRO A 100 26.78 13.81 19.15
C PRO A 100 26.01 12.50 19.45
N GLU A 101 26.77 11.42 19.58
CA GLU A 101 26.32 10.14 20.12
C GLU A 101 25.48 10.33 21.41
N PRO A 102 24.56 9.39 21.70
CA PRO A 102 23.76 9.43 22.92
C PRO A 102 24.64 9.13 24.14
N ALA A 103 24.91 10.15 24.96
CA ALA A 103 25.51 9.96 26.26
C ALA A 103 24.57 9.13 27.16
N GLY A 104 24.93 7.87 27.38
CA GLY A 104 24.38 7.04 28.43
C GLY A 104 24.52 7.75 29.79
N THR A 105 23.44 7.78 30.56
CA THR A 105 23.48 8.14 31.97
C THR A 105 22.59 7.19 32.76
N ALA A 106 23.28 6.44 33.61
CA ALA A 106 22.87 5.89 34.90
C ALA A 106 21.67 4.93 34.94
N GLY A 107 22.00 3.68 35.24
CA GLY A 107 21.04 2.66 35.65
C GLY A 107 20.30 3.02 36.94
N ARG A 108 19.13 2.39 37.09
CA ARG A 108 18.47 2.19 38.38
C ARG A 108 18.37 0.68 38.61
N PRO A 109 18.71 0.18 39.81
CA PRO A 109 18.67 -1.24 40.12
C PRO A 109 17.23 -1.72 40.27
N GLY A 110 17.02 -2.99 39.93
CA GLY A 110 15.71 -3.62 39.90
C GLY A 110 15.13 -3.97 41.27
N THR A 111 13.90 -4.46 41.22
CA THR A 111 13.37 -5.43 42.19
C THR A 111 12.41 -6.37 41.45
N ALA A 112 12.75 -7.66 41.53
CA ALA A 112 11.89 -8.82 41.83
C ALA A 112 10.57 -8.95 41.04
N GLU A 113 10.46 -9.93 40.15
CA GLU A 113 9.96 -11.29 40.45
C GLU A 113 8.48 -11.31 40.85
N HIS A 114 7.69 -12.05 40.06
CA HIS A 114 6.62 -13.01 40.40
C HIS A 114 6.12 -13.51 39.03
N SER A 115 6.63 -14.63 38.51
CA SER A 115 6.29 -16.00 38.88
C SER A 115 4.82 -16.35 38.67
N SER A 116 4.63 -17.51 38.05
CA SER A 116 3.43 -18.34 38.01
C SER A 116 2.45 -18.09 36.86
N ALA A 117 1.85 -19.08 36.21
CA ALA A 117 2.14 -20.48 35.86
C ALA A 117 0.85 -20.99 35.19
N ALA A 118 1.02 -21.98 34.31
CA ALA A 118 0.10 -23.10 34.07
C ALA A 118 -1.25 -22.89 33.34
N GLY A 119 -1.53 -23.86 32.46
CA GLY A 119 -2.87 -24.34 32.11
C GLY A 119 -3.12 -24.45 30.60
N HIS A 120 -2.74 -25.55 29.92
CA HIS A 120 -3.62 -26.71 29.61
C HIS A 120 -4.93 -26.33 28.90
N SER A 121 -5.05 -26.53 27.58
CA SER A 121 -5.41 -27.78 26.86
C SER A 121 -6.92 -28.10 26.87
N GLY A 122 -7.45 -28.43 25.69
CA GLY A 122 -8.78 -29.03 25.47
C GLY A 122 -9.82 -27.99 25.05
N GLY A 123 -10.61 -28.14 24.00
CA GLY A 123 -10.92 -29.26 23.13
C GLY A 123 -12.29 -28.94 22.53
N SER A 124 -12.44 -29.04 21.20
CA SER A 124 -13.77 -29.22 20.59
C SER A 124 -14.32 -30.59 21.03
N PRO A 125 -15.66 -30.73 21.14
CA PRO A 125 -16.50 -31.18 20.01
C PRO A 125 -17.72 -30.26 19.83
N CYS A 126 -18.21 -30.02 18.61
CA CYS A 126 -19.22 -30.84 17.90
C CYS A 126 -20.48 -31.11 18.73
N ASP A 127 -21.58 -30.44 18.38
CA ASP A 127 -22.96 -30.95 18.27
C ASP A 127 -23.79 -29.83 17.60
N GLU A 128 -24.41 -30.05 16.42
CA GLU A 128 -25.78 -30.59 16.24
C GLU A 128 -26.83 -29.67 16.90
N GLU A 129 -27.98 -29.28 16.34
CA GLU A 129 -28.76 -29.55 15.14
C GLU A 129 -30.02 -28.63 15.31
N ARG A 130 -30.87 -28.54 14.28
CA ARG A 130 -32.30 -28.10 14.25
C ARG A 130 -32.58 -26.66 13.80
N VAL A 131 -33.07 -26.44 12.58
CA VAL A 131 -34.38 -26.81 11.96
C VAL A 131 -35.50 -25.82 12.31
N ALA A 132 -35.90 -25.10 11.26
CA ALA A 132 -37.24 -24.61 10.88
C ALA A 132 -38.13 -23.90 11.92
N ALA A 133 -38.54 -22.67 11.59
CA ALA A 133 -39.84 -22.37 10.96
C ALA A 133 -39.89 -20.90 10.52
#